data_AF-A0A536P5K2-F1
#
_entry.id   AF-A0A536P5K2-F1
#
_cell.length_a   1.000
_cell.length_b   1.000
_cell.length_c   1.000
_cell.angle_alpha   90.00
_cell.angle_beta   90.00
_cell.angle_gamma   90.00
#
_symmetry.space_group_name_H-M   'P 1'
#
loop_
_entity.id
_entity.type
_entity.pdbx_description
1 polymer ?
#
loop_
_entity_poly.entity_id
_entity_poly.type
_entity_poly.pdbx_seq_one_letter_code
_entity_poly.pdbx_strand_id
1 'polypeptide(L)'
;MILFLLLLIVAGAVVGLYASQNTATHDVTLWQWHWSAVPDWVPVVLAAGVIGALFVLYMLYSGVVHGVRVGSMRRRVTTRESALSDLRRENQRLREENARVRSELRGMDRGVAIADRTGSVPADREGSPQPVAAASAADRPRTAAPYRPRPTFGERVRAFFSGREPAGY
;
A
#
# COMPACT_ATOMS: atom_id res chain seq x y z
N MET A 1 -1.47 21.57 -6.59
CA MET A 1 -2.89 21.94 -6.63
C MET A 1 -3.08 23.40 -6.21
N ILE A 2 -2.75 23.79 -4.97
CA ILE A 2 -2.92 25.17 -4.48
C ILE A 2 -2.27 26.24 -5.37
N LEU A 3 -1.02 26.07 -5.82
CA LEU A 3 -0.37 27.03 -6.73
C LEU A 3 -1.18 27.27 -8.01
N PHE A 4 -1.72 26.21 -8.61
CA PHE A 4 -2.52 26.32 -9.82
C PHE A 4 -3.88 26.99 -9.58
N LEU A 5 -4.50 26.76 -8.42
CA LEU A 5 -5.71 27.48 -8.03
C LEU A 5 -5.42 28.98 -7.87
N LEU A 6 -4.30 29.34 -7.26
CA LEU A 6 -3.88 30.74 -7.14
C LEU A 6 -3.65 31.37 -8.51
N LEU A 7 -2.96 30.67 -9.43
CA LEU A 7 -2.78 31.15 -10.80
C LEU A 7 -4.12 31.32 -11.53
N LEU A 8 -5.08 30.42 -11.33
CA LEU A 8 -6.41 30.53 -11.91
C LEU A 8 -7.15 31.77 -11.39
N ILE A 9 -7.06 32.06 -10.09
CA ILE A 9 -7.65 33.27 -9.50
C ILE A 9 -7.01 34.52 -10.07
N VAL A 10 -5.67 34.56 -10.16
CA VAL A 10 -4.95 35.70 -10.74
C VAL A 10 -5.34 35.89 -12.21
N ALA A 11 -5.39 34.81 -13.00
CA ALA A 11 -5.83 34.87 -14.39
C ALA A 11 -7.26 35.42 -14.51
N GLY A 12 -8.18 34.98 -13.65
CA GLY A 12 -9.54 35.50 -13.58
C GLY A 12 -9.58 37.01 -13.27
N ALA A 13 -8.76 37.47 -12.32
CA ALA A 13 -8.65 38.89 -11.99
C ALA A 13 -8.11 39.73 -13.17
N VAL A 14 -7.10 39.22 -13.88
CA VAL A 14 -6.54 39.87 -15.08
C VAL A 14 -7.58 39.95 -16.19
N VAL A 15 -8.33 38.87 -16.45
CA VAL A 15 -9.41 38.84 -17.44
C VAL A 15 -10.55 39.79 -17.05
N GLY A 16 -10.91 39.85 -15.76
CA GLY A 16 -11.92 40.79 -15.25
C GLY A 16 -11.50 42.24 -15.42
N LEU A 17 -10.24 42.55 -15.12
CA LEU A 17 -9.67 43.88 -15.34
C LEU A 17 -9.68 44.24 -16.84
N TYR A 18 -9.25 43.32 -17.69
CA TYR A 18 -9.33 43.47 -19.14
C TYR A 18 -10.75 43.78 -19.60
N ALA A 19 -11.75 43.03 -19.14
CA ALA A 19 -13.15 43.25 -19.48
C ALA A 19 -13.66 44.62 -19.01
N SER A 20 -13.23 45.08 -17.84
CA SER A 20 -13.62 46.41 -17.32
C SER A 20 -13.06 47.58 -18.12
N GLN A 21 -11.91 47.40 -18.77
CA GLN A 21 -11.24 48.44 -19.55
C GLN A 21 -11.65 48.44 -21.03
N ASN A 22 -12.17 47.31 -21.54
CA ASN A 22 -12.46 47.13 -22.96
C ASN A 22 -13.96 47.00 -23.18
N THR A 23 -14.70 48.10 -23.01
CA THR A 23 -16.17 48.14 -23.15
C THR A 23 -16.64 48.46 -24.58
N ALA A 24 -15.72 48.44 -25.55
CA ALA A 24 -16.07 48.62 -26.95
C ALA A 24 -16.94 47.46 -27.45
N THR A 25 -17.75 47.75 -28.47
CA THR A 25 -18.71 46.80 -29.04
C THR A 25 -18.55 46.75 -30.55
N HIS A 26 -18.67 45.55 -31.11
CA HIS A 26 -18.61 45.28 -32.54
C HIS A 26 -19.77 44.41 -32.99
N ASP A 27 -20.15 44.57 -34.26
CA ASP A 27 -21.14 43.72 -34.88
C ASP A 27 -20.46 42.44 -35.40
N VAL A 28 -21.01 41.29 -35.02
CA VAL A 28 -20.47 39.97 -35.35
C VAL A 28 -21.50 39.22 -36.17
N THR A 29 -21.10 38.81 -37.37
CA THR A 29 -21.94 37.98 -38.25
C THR A 29 -21.32 36.60 -38.38
N LEU A 30 -22.07 35.58 -38.02
CA LEU A 30 -21.64 34.18 -38.09
C LEU A 30 -22.66 33.37 -38.87
N TRP A 31 -22.24 32.86 -40.03
CA TRP A 31 -23.10 32.16 -40.98
C TRP A 31 -24.25 33.05 -41.49
N GLN A 32 -25.46 32.87 -40.98
CA GLN A 32 -26.65 33.68 -41.32
C GLN A 32 -27.14 34.50 -40.11
N TRP A 33 -26.48 34.36 -38.95
CA TRP A 33 -26.86 35.01 -37.72
C TRP A 33 -26.05 36.28 -37.54
N HIS A 34 -26.73 37.40 -37.33
CA HIS A 34 -26.13 38.68 -37.01
C HIS A 34 -26.36 39.01 -35.53
N TRP A 35 -25.29 39.32 -34.82
CA TRP A 35 -25.32 39.87 -33.47
C TRP A 35 -24.79 41.29 -33.53
N SER A 36 -25.62 42.26 -33.14
CA SER A 36 -25.20 43.65 -33.05
C SER A 36 -24.68 43.98 -31.66
N ALA A 37 -23.73 44.93 -31.60
CA ALA A 37 -23.18 45.47 -30.38
C ALA A 37 -22.64 44.42 -29.37
N VAL A 38 -21.94 43.40 -29.86
CA VAL A 38 -21.29 42.40 -29.00
C VAL A 38 -20.06 43.05 -28.34
N PRO A 39 -19.93 43.02 -27.00
CA PRO A 39 -18.75 43.56 -26.33
C PRO A 39 -17.49 42.75 -26.63
N ASP A 40 -16.38 43.42 -26.88
CA ASP A 40 -15.11 42.78 -27.28
C ASP A 40 -14.53 41.85 -26.22
N TRP A 41 -14.87 42.10 -24.95
CA TRP A 41 -14.43 41.28 -23.84
C TRP A 41 -15.16 39.92 -23.78
N VAL A 42 -16.33 39.80 -24.39
CA VAL A 42 -17.19 38.60 -24.26
C VAL A 42 -16.49 37.33 -24.78
N PRO A 43 -15.91 37.29 -26.00
CA PRO A 43 -15.19 36.12 -26.49
C PRO A 43 -14.02 35.71 -25.59
N VAL A 44 -13.28 36.69 -25.06
CA VAL A 44 -12.13 36.45 -24.18
C VAL A 44 -12.56 35.85 -22.86
N VAL A 45 -13.59 36.42 -22.22
CA VAL A 45 -14.16 35.90 -20.97
C VAL A 45 -14.73 34.49 -21.16
N LEU A 46 -15.42 34.24 -22.27
CA LEU A 46 -15.92 32.91 -22.62
C LEU A 46 -14.80 31.89 -22.76
N ALA A 47 -13.76 32.21 -23.53
CA ALA A 47 -12.61 31.32 -23.70
C ALA A 47 -11.89 31.04 -22.37
N ALA A 48 -11.63 32.08 -21.58
CA ALA A 48 -11.02 31.96 -20.26
C ALA A 48 -11.89 31.12 -19.31
N GLY A 49 -13.21 31.31 -19.34
CA GLY A 49 -14.17 30.55 -18.55
C GLY A 49 -14.18 29.07 -18.90
N VAL A 50 -14.19 28.73 -20.20
CA VAL A 50 -14.14 27.33 -20.67
C VAL A 50 -12.84 26.65 -20.24
N ILE A 51 -11.70 27.30 -20.47
CA ILE A 51 -10.38 26.76 -20.10
C ILE A 51 -10.29 26.61 -18.58
N GLY A 52 -10.75 27.62 -17.82
CA GLY A 52 -10.76 27.59 -16.37
C GLY A 52 -11.64 26.47 -15.81
N ALA A 53 -12.83 26.26 -16.37
CA ALA A 53 -13.72 25.18 -15.98
C ALA A 53 -13.10 23.80 -16.25
N LEU A 54 -12.51 23.60 -17.44
CA LEU A 54 -11.75 22.39 -17.77
C LEU A 54 -10.59 22.16 -16.79
N PHE A 55 -9.90 23.23 -16.42
CA PHE A 55 -8.78 23.18 -15.49
C PHE A 55 -9.22 22.78 -14.07
N VAL A 56 -10.33 23.34 -13.57
CA VAL A 56 -10.95 22.95 -12.31
C VAL A 56 -11.40 21.50 -12.35
N LEU A 57 -12.07 21.08 -13.43
CA LEU A 57 -12.49 19.70 -13.62
C LEU A 57 -11.29 18.74 -13.60
N TYR A 58 -10.19 19.11 -14.24
CA TYR A 58 -8.94 18.36 -14.21
C TYR A 58 -8.34 18.30 -12.80
N MET A 59 -8.33 19.40 -12.04
CA MET A 59 -7.87 19.40 -10.66
C MET A 59 -8.72 18.47 -9.78
N LEU A 60 -10.05 18.49 -9.93
CA LEU A 60 -10.94 17.60 -9.20
C LEU A 60 -10.64 16.14 -9.55
N TYR A 61 -10.57 15.81 -10.83
CA TYR A 61 -10.24 14.47 -11.29
C TYR A 61 -8.89 13.99 -10.76
N SER A 62 -7.84 14.80 -10.92
CA SER A 62 -6.49 14.49 -10.46
C SER A 62 -6.40 14.37 -8.93
N GLY A 63 -7.07 15.26 -8.20
CA GLY A 63 -7.12 15.25 -6.74
C GLY A 63 -7.83 14.01 -6.18
N VAL A 64 -8.94 13.58 -6.79
CA VAL A 64 -9.64 12.34 -6.44
C VAL A 64 -8.75 11.12 -6.72
N VAL A 65 -8.13 11.04 -7.89
CA VAL A 65 -7.27 9.91 -8.27
C VAL A 65 -6.04 9.80 -7.36
N HIS A 66 -5.41 10.92 -6.99
CA HIS A 66 -4.29 10.94 -6.04
C HIS A 66 -4.73 10.65 -4.61
N GLY A 67 -5.89 11.16 -4.19
CA GLY A 67 -6.48 10.93 -2.87
C GLY A 67 -6.82 9.47 -2.62
N VAL A 68 -7.32 8.75 -3.64
CA VAL A 68 -7.58 7.30 -3.56
C VAL A 68 -6.28 6.50 -3.37
N ARG A 69 -5.21 6.91 -4.06
CA ARG A 69 -3.90 6.23 -3.95
C ARG A 69 -3.27 6.42 -2.57
N VAL A 70 -3.34 7.63 -1.99
CA VAL A 70 -2.83 7.91 -0.64
C VAL A 70 -3.74 7.33 0.45
N GLY A 71 -5.07 7.41 0.29
CA GLY A 71 -6.04 6.84 1.23
C GLY A 71 -5.97 5.31 1.32
N SER A 72 -5.72 4.63 0.19
CA SER A 72 -5.52 3.18 0.17
C SER A 72 -4.18 2.75 0.78
N MET A 73 -3.13 3.56 0.68
CA MET A 73 -1.86 3.33 1.39
C MET A 73 -2.03 3.49 2.90
N ARG A 74 -2.78 4.52 3.35
CA ARG A 74 -3.05 4.72 4.78
C ARG A 74 -3.84 3.55 5.39
N ARG A 75 -4.86 3.03 4.69
CA ARG A 75 -5.60 1.82 5.12
C ARG A 75 -4.73 0.56 5.15
N ARG A 76 -3.76 0.42 4.26
CA ARG A 76 -2.85 -0.75 4.25
C ARG A 76 -1.82 -0.72 5.37
N VAL A 77 -1.42 0.47 5.85
CA VAL A 77 -0.51 0.62 6.99
C VAL A 77 -1.23 0.29 8.30
N THR A 78 -2.46 0.78 8.50
CA THR A 78 -3.23 0.50 9.72
C THR A 78 -3.58 -0.98 9.90
N THR A 79 -3.91 -1.69 8.81
CA THR A 79 -4.20 -3.13 8.88
C THR A 79 -2.95 -3.98 9.13
N ARG A 80 -1.77 -3.50 8.70
CA ARG A 80 -0.50 -4.19 8.99
C ARG A 80 -0.02 -3.92 10.42
N GLU A 81 -0.23 -2.73 10.93
CA GLU A 81 0.06 -2.40 12.33
C GLU A 81 -0.84 -3.19 13.30
N SER A 82 -2.14 -3.32 13.00
CA SER A 82 -3.04 -4.13 13.83
C SER A 82 -2.63 -5.61 13.81
N ALA A 83 -2.38 -6.18 12.63
CA ALA A 83 -1.93 -7.56 12.50
C ALA A 83 -0.59 -7.80 13.24
N LEU A 84 0.35 -6.86 13.16
CA LEU A 84 1.65 -6.99 13.83
C LEU A 84 1.53 -6.82 15.35
N SER A 85 0.56 -6.04 15.83
CA SER A 85 0.23 -5.95 17.26
C SER A 85 -0.43 -7.22 17.79
N ASP A 86 -1.30 -7.85 16.99
CA ASP A 86 -1.96 -9.10 17.36
C ASP A 86 -0.98 -10.27 17.37
N LEU A 87 -0.13 -10.39 16.34
CA LEU A 87 0.96 -11.37 16.28
C LEU A 87 1.96 -11.25 17.45
N ARG A 88 2.22 -10.03 17.94
CA ARG A 88 3.08 -9.80 19.11
C ARG A 88 2.42 -10.27 20.41
N ARG A 89 1.13 -9.98 20.60
CA ARG A 89 0.36 -10.46 21.76
C ARG A 89 0.28 -11.99 21.79
N GLU A 90 0.05 -12.60 20.63
CA GLU A 90 -0.04 -14.05 20.50
C GLU A 90 1.31 -14.73 20.75
N ASN A 91 2.42 -14.15 20.27
CA ASN A 91 3.76 -14.63 20.62
C ASN A 91 4.08 -14.54 22.12
N GLN A 92 3.66 -13.46 22.79
CA GLN A 92 3.84 -13.32 24.24
C GLN A 92 3.06 -14.40 24.99
N ARG A 93 1.78 -14.59 24.63
CA ARG A 93 0.95 -15.64 25.21
C ARG A 93 1.54 -17.05 25.01
N LEU A 94 2.00 -17.36 23.79
CA LEU A 94 2.63 -18.66 23.50
C LEU A 94 3.94 -18.89 24.26
N ARG A 95 4.66 -17.82 24.61
CA ARG A 95 5.86 -17.90 25.46
C ARG A 95 5.51 -18.16 26.91
N GLU A 96 4.44 -17.55 27.41
CA GLU A 96 3.92 -17.79 28.76
C GLU A 96 3.39 -19.22 28.89
N GLU A 97 2.65 -19.71 27.90
CA GLU A 97 2.15 -21.10 27.86
C GLU A 97 3.32 -22.10 27.76
N ASN A 98 4.33 -21.85 26.91
CA ASN A 98 5.52 -22.70 26.88
C ASN A 98 6.29 -22.69 28.21
N ALA A 99 6.44 -21.53 28.86
CA ALA A 99 7.10 -21.43 30.15
C ALA A 99 6.33 -22.21 31.23
N ARG A 100 4.99 -22.18 31.19
CA ARG A 100 4.12 -22.91 32.10
C ARG A 100 4.15 -24.43 31.87
N VAL A 101 4.04 -24.88 30.63
CA VAL A 101 4.17 -26.32 30.31
C VAL A 101 5.56 -26.84 30.70
N ARG A 102 6.61 -26.04 30.48
CA ARG A 102 7.97 -26.40 30.85
C ARG A 102 8.19 -26.43 32.37
N SER A 103 7.48 -25.61 33.14
CA SER A 103 7.51 -25.68 34.61
C SER A 103 6.71 -26.86 35.14
N GLU A 104 5.59 -27.23 34.51
CA GLU A 104 4.83 -28.45 34.81
C GLU A 104 5.66 -29.71 34.53
N LEU A 105 6.32 -29.81 33.37
CA LEU A 105 7.21 -30.92 33.05
C LEU A 105 8.38 -31.01 34.03
N ARG A 106 9.00 -29.88 34.39
CA ARG A 106 10.10 -29.84 35.37
C ARG A 106 9.63 -30.19 36.79
N GLY A 107 8.37 -29.94 37.11
CA GLY A 107 7.72 -30.40 38.34
C GLY A 107 7.48 -31.91 38.33
N MET A 108 7.03 -32.47 37.21
CA MET A 108 6.85 -33.91 37.00
C MET A 108 8.19 -34.66 37.04
N ASP A 109 9.24 -34.16 36.39
CA ASP A 109 10.59 -34.76 36.45
C ASP A 109 11.16 -34.77 37.87
N ARG A 110 10.86 -33.76 38.70
CA ARG A 110 11.20 -33.80 40.14
C ARG A 110 10.37 -34.82 40.91
N GLY A 111 9.09 -34.96 40.60
CA GLY A 111 8.24 -36.01 41.20
C GLY A 111 8.72 -37.42 40.83
N VAL A 112 9.15 -37.62 39.58
CA VAL A 112 9.72 -38.87 39.08
C VAL A 112 11.10 -39.14 39.69
N ALA A 113 11.98 -38.14 39.77
CA ALA A 113 13.30 -38.30 40.41
C ALA A 113 13.21 -38.56 41.92
N ILE A 114 12.17 -38.09 42.61
CA ILE A 114 11.92 -38.42 44.03
C ILE A 114 11.39 -39.85 44.15
N ALA A 115 10.50 -40.28 43.25
CA ALA A 115 10.03 -41.66 43.21
C ALA A 115 11.18 -42.65 42.92
N ASP A 116 12.10 -42.29 42.02
CA ASP A 116 13.27 -43.09 41.64
C ASP A 116 14.36 -43.13 42.74
N ARG A 117 14.50 -42.05 43.52
CA ARG A 117 15.48 -41.97 44.63
C ARG A 117 15.07 -42.77 45.87
N THR A 118 13.81 -43.21 46.00
CA THR A 118 13.36 -44.14 47.05
C THR A 118 13.61 -45.61 46.75
N GLY A 119 14.19 -45.94 45.59
CA GLY A 119 14.41 -47.33 45.20
C GLY A 119 15.66 -47.54 44.35
N SER A 120 16.86 -47.30 44.89
CA SER A 120 18.03 -48.19 44.71
C SER A 120 19.34 -47.57 45.20
N VAL A 121 20.10 -48.42 45.90
CA VAL A 121 21.49 -48.29 46.37
C VAL A 121 22.46 -48.26 45.16
N PRO A 122 23.62 -47.57 45.22
CA PRO A 122 24.47 -47.32 44.07
C PRO A 122 25.29 -48.56 43.70
N ALA A 123 25.43 -48.80 42.39
CA ALA A 123 26.38 -49.76 41.85
C ALA A 123 27.13 -49.13 40.67
N ASP A 124 28.45 -49.23 40.78
CA ASP A 124 29.48 -48.82 39.83
C ASP A 124 29.19 -49.20 38.38
N ARG A 125 29.49 -48.28 37.45
CA ARG A 125 30.15 -48.65 36.19
C ARG A 125 30.71 -47.44 35.44
N GLU A 126 32.03 -47.36 35.46
CA GLU A 126 32.86 -46.75 34.41
C GLU A 126 32.56 -47.41 33.06
N GLY A 127 32.65 -46.63 31.98
CA GLY A 127 32.62 -47.15 30.62
C GLY A 127 32.25 -46.12 29.56
N SER A 128 33.23 -45.31 29.13
CA SER A 128 33.17 -44.69 27.80
C SER A 128 33.00 -45.76 26.72
N PRO A 129 32.24 -45.46 25.65
CA PRO A 129 32.90 -45.36 24.35
C PRO A 129 32.37 -44.26 23.42
N GLN A 130 33.34 -43.53 22.86
CA GLN A 130 33.49 -42.92 21.52
C GLN A 130 32.25 -42.63 20.62
N PRO A 131 32.21 -41.46 19.97
CA PRO A 131 31.13 -41.06 19.06
C PRO A 131 31.18 -41.80 17.72
N VAL A 132 30.05 -42.38 17.32
CA VAL A 132 29.88 -43.02 16.01
C VAL A 132 29.64 -41.93 14.95
N ALA A 133 30.62 -41.79 14.07
CA ALA A 133 30.48 -41.08 12.82
C ALA A 133 29.49 -41.84 11.91
N ALA A 134 28.37 -41.20 11.57
CA ALA A 134 27.55 -41.57 10.43
C ALA A 134 27.64 -40.45 9.40
N ALA A 135 28.62 -40.57 8.50
CA ALA A 135 28.54 -39.96 7.19
C ALA A 135 27.64 -40.85 6.33
N SER A 136 26.53 -40.33 5.82
CA SER A 136 26.27 -40.30 4.37
C SER A 136 24.88 -39.75 4.05
N ALA A 137 24.87 -38.94 3.00
CA ALA A 137 23.79 -38.74 2.05
C ALA A 137 22.54 -37.93 2.46
N ALA A 138 22.52 -36.73 1.89
CA ALA A 138 21.39 -36.15 1.17
C ALA A 138 20.20 -35.66 2.01
N ASP A 139 20.27 -34.38 2.40
CA ASP A 139 19.25 -33.46 1.89
C ASP A 139 19.82 -32.03 1.84
N ARG A 140 20.24 -31.61 0.64
CA ARG A 140 20.42 -30.19 0.35
C ARG A 140 19.04 -29.55 0.57
N PRO A 141 18.88 -28.51 1.40
CA PRO A 141 17.68 -27.72 1.32
C PRO A 141 17.65 -27.14 -0.11
N ARG A 142 16.73 -27.67 -0.93
CA ARG A 142 16.35 -27.09 -2.22
C ARG A 142 16.32 -25.59 -2.02
N THR A 143 17.15 -24.87 -2.79
CA THR A 143 17.01 -23.43 -3.01
C THR A 143 15.54 -23.14 -3.27
N ALA A 144 14.84 -22.70 -2.23
CA ALA A 144 13.44 -22.31 -2.32
C ALA A 144 13.41 -21.18 -3.35
N ALA A 145 12.71 -21.40 -4.45
CA ALA A 145 12.52 -20.38 -5.47
C ALA A 145 12.06 -19.09 -4.76
N PRO A 146 12.67 -17.93 -5.05
CA PRO A 146 12.28 -16.68 -4.40
C PRO A 146 10.78 -16.49 -4.57
N TYR A 147 10.07 -16.24 -3.46
CA TYR A 147 8.63 -15.99 -3.45
C TYR A 147 8.30 -14.92 -4.48
N ARG A 148 7.72 -15.33 -5.61
CA ARG A 148 7.20 -14.40 -6.60
C ARG A 148 5.84 -13.91 -6.09
N PRO A 149 5.69 -12.61 -5.82
CA PRO A 149 4.39 -12.08 -5.45
C PRO A 149 3.38 -12.40 -6.56
N ARG A 150 2.22 -12.94 -6.16
CA ARG A 150 1.14 -13.26 -7.08
C ARG A 150 0.74 -11.97 -7.80
N PRO A 151 0.70 -11.96 -9.16
CA PRO A 151 0.39 -10.75 -9.89
C PRO A 151 -0.96 -10.21 -9.45
N THR A 152 -1.01 -8.90 -9.20
CA THR A 152 -2.25 -8.22 -8.79
C THR A 152 -3.20 -8.12 -9.98
N PHE A 153 -4.50 -7.93 -9.72
CA PHE A 153 -5.50 -7.81 -10.80
C PHE A 153 -5.14 -6.71 -11.80
N GLY A 154 -4.57 -5.60 -11.35
CA GLY A 154 -4.12 -4.51 -12.22
C GLY A 154 -2.96 -4.89 -13.15
N GLU A 155 -2.04 -5.75 -12.71
CA GLU A 155 -0.95 -6.25 -13.56
C GLU A 155 -1.47 -7.22 -14.62
N ARG A 156 -2.49 -8.03 -14.29
CA ARG A 156 -3.16 -8.89 -15.28
C ARG A 156 -3.89 -8.09 -16.35
N VAL A 157 -4.60 -7.04 -15.95
CA VAL A 157 -5.30 -6.15 -16.89
C VAL A 157 -4.31 -5.40 -17.78
N ARG A 158 -3.21 -4.88 -17.20
CA ARG A 158 -2.14 -4.24 -17.99
C ARG A 158 -1.48 -5.23 -18.95
N ALA A 159 -1.19 -6.45 -18.52
CA ALA A 159 -0.62 -7.50 -19.35
C ALA A 159 -1.53 -7.82 -20.56
N PHE A 160 -2.84 -7.97 -20.31
CA PHE A 160 -3.87 -8.20 -21.33
C PHE A 160 -3.91 -7.09 -22.39
N PHE A 161 -3.92 -5.82 -21.99
CA PHE A 161 -3.90 -4.69 -22.93
C PHE A 161 -2.55 -4.49 -23.62
N SER A 162 -1.45 -5.02 -23.06
CA SER A 162 -0.11 -4.90 -23.62
C SER A 162 0.31 -6.04 -24.55
N GLY A 163 -0.56 -7.04 -24.75
CA GLY A 163 -0.28 -8.20 -25.60
C GLY A 163 0.85 -9.12 -25.11
N ARG A 164 1.36 -8.91 -23.89
CA ARG A 164 2.29 -9.82 -23.22
C ARG A 164 1.48 -10.79 -22.36
N GLU A 165 1.30 -12.01 -22.85
CA GLU A 165 0.82 -13.10 -22.00
C GLU A 165 1.77 -13.27 -20.78
N PRO A 166 1.24 -13.39 -19.56
CA PRO A 166 2.06 -13.77 -18.42
C PRO A 166 2.49 -15.23 -18.62
N ALA A 167 3.79 -15.43 -18.85
CA ALA A 167 4.37 -16.75 -19.03
C ALA A 167 4.08 -17.67 -17.83
N GLY A 168 3.33 -18.75 -18.11
CA GLY A 168 3.49 -20.08 -17.53
C GLY A 168 3.02 -20.30 -16.09
N TYR A 169 2.08 -21.25 -15.95
CA TYR A 169 1.85 -22.04 -14.73
C TYR A 169 3.03 -22.97 -14.44
#